data_AF-A0A8J7C0P0-F1
#
_entry.id   AF-A0A8J7C0P0-F1
#
_cell.length_a   1.000
_cell.length_b   1.000
_cell.length_c   1.000
_cell.angle_alpha   90.00
_cell.angle_beta   90.00
_cell.angle_gamma   90.00
#
_symmetry.space_group_name_H-M   'P 1'
#
loop_
_entity.id
_entity.type
_entity.pdbx_description
1 polymer ?
#
loop_
_entity_poly.entity_id
_entity_poly.type
_entity_poly.pdbx_seq_one_letter_code
_entity_poly.pdbx_strand_id
1 'polypeptide(L)'
;MASLDILRRDLLRYWRNPFRTALLFAVPLVMAGVFALAFGGGGGDQITIKILLFDEDDSLLSRFLEGAGGSSQTDQNLEVVPVGEEGYEMMERGEASALIHLPQGFTTDFLDGTPTTIDVVKNPSERFLPKIVDEGARIGAVGLSEASRVFRGELAQMGDFAREESFPADLAVAGLSSGVNNKLKGLERFLFPPVVTLESVSLRPEGDKEE
;
A
#
# COMPACT_ATOMS: atom_id res chain seq x y z
N MET A 1 -34.58 37.58 35.76
CA MET A 1 -35.42 38.02 34.63
C MET A 1 -34.73 39.05 33.74
N ALA A 2 -33.90 39.96 34.26
CA ALA A 2 -33.22 41.00 33.45
C ALA A 2 -32.26 40.49 32.35
N SER A 3 -31.64 39.31 32.51
CA SER A 3 -30.69 38.74 31.53
C SER A 3 -31.36 38.32 30.22
N LEU A 4 -32.59 37.81 30.29
CA LEU A 4 -33.36 37.38 29.12
C LEU A 4 -33.82 38.57 28.27
N ASP A 5 -34.17 39.68 28.91
CA ASP A 5 -34.59 40.90 28.20
C ASP A 5 -33.42 41.58 27.48
N ILE A 6 -32.22 41.53 28.06
CA ILE A 6 -30.99 42.01 27.41
C ILE A 6 -30.68 41.14 26.19
N LEU A 7 -30.73 39.81 26.33
CA LEU A 7 -30.49 38.86 25.23
C LEU A 7 -31.48 39.05 24.09
N ARG A 8 -32.77 39.20 24.40
CA ARG A 8 -33.83 39.44 23.41
C ARG A 8 -33.60 40.75 22.66
N ARG A 9 -33.19 41.81 23.36
CA ARG A 9 -32.93 43.11 22.74
C ARG A 9 -31.72 43.09 21.81
N ASP A 10 -30.66 42.36 22.18
CA ASP A 10 -29.49 42.20 21.33
C ASP A 10 -29.77 41.31 20.12
N LEU A 11 -30.55 40.23 20.25
CA LEU A 11 -30.99 39.43 19.09
C LEU A 11 -31.86 40.25 18.13
N LEU A 12 -32.81 41.03 18.64
CA LEU A 12 -33.64 41.92 17.83
C LEU A 12 -32.79 42.98 17.11
N ARG A 13 -31.66 43.40 17.69
CA ARG A 13 -30.73 44.35 17.07
C ARG A 13 -29.97 43.74 15.89
N TYR A 14 -29.55 42.47 15.99
CA TYR A 14 -28.95 41.74 14.88
C TYR A 14 -29.95 41.44 13.75
N TRP A 15 -31.21 41.16 14.10
CA TRP A 15 -32.30 40.96 13.14
C TRP A 15 -32.68 42.24 12.38
N ARG A 16 -32.52 43.42 12.99
CA ARG A 16 -32.87 44.70 12.37
C ARG A 16 -31.85 45.21 11.36
N ASN A 17 -30.64 44.63 11.33
CA ASN A 17 -29.63 44.92 10.32
C ASN A 17 -29.20 43.62 9.61
N PRO A 18 -30.09 43.03 8.80
CA PRO A 18 -29.88 41.72 8.20
C PRO A 18 -28.68 41.71 7.25
N PHE A 19 -28.37 42.85 6.61
CA PHE A 19 -27.24 42.97 5.69
C PHE A 19 -25.90 42.82 6.41
N ARG A 20 -25.71 43.51 7.54
CA ARG A 20 -24.46 43.41 8.32
C ARG A 20 -24.27 42.02 8.92
N THR A 21 -25.36 41.40 9.37
CA THR A 21 -25.33 40.03 9.90
C THR A 21 -25.03 39.03 8.80
N ALA A 22 -25.66 39.14 7.63
CA ALA A 22 -25.38 38.29 6.48
C ALA A 22 -23.91 38.41 6.03
N LEU A 23 -23.35 39.63 5.98
CA LEU A 23 -21.95 39.84 5.63
C LEU A 23 -20.98 39.20 6.65
N LEU A 24 -21.31 39.26 7.94
CA LEU A 24 -20.52 38.64 9.01
C LEU A 24 -20.48 37.12 8.88
N PHE A 25 -21.60 36.48 8.50
CA PHE A 25 -21.69 35.04 8.29
C PHE A 25 -21.20 34.60 6.91
N ALA A 26 -21.21 35.47 5.90
CA ALA A 26 -20.77 35.13 4.55
C ALA A 26 -19.31 34.69 4.51
N VAL A 27 -18.42 35.35 5.25
CA VAL A 27 -16.99 35.02 5.25
C VAL A 27 -16.74 33.61 5.83
N PRO A 28 -17.23 33.25 7.04
CA PRO A 28 -17.13 31.89 7.56
C PRO A 28 -17.78 30.85 6.65
N LEU A 29 -18.93 31.16 6.03
CA LEU A 29 -19.66 30.21 5.18
C LEU A 29 -18.92 29.94 3.87
N VAL A 30 -18.35 30.98 3.25
CA VAL A 30 -17.50 30.84 2.06
C VAL A 30 -16.24 30.06 2.40
N MET A 31 -15.60 30.33 3.54
CA MET A 31 -14.45 29.54 3.98
C MET A 31 -14.82 28.08 4.23
N ALA A 32 -15.92 27.80 4.94
CA ALA A 32 -16.42 26.45 5.14
C ALA A 32 -16.75 25.76 3.80
N GLY A 33 -17.34 26.49 2.84
CA GLY A 33 -17.59 25.99 1.49
C GLY A 33 -16.32 25.69 0.71
N VAL A 34 -15.30 26.56 0.80
CA VAL A 34 -13.98 26.30 0.19
C VAL A 34 -13.31 25.10 0.85
N PHE A 35 -13.37 24.96 2.18
CA PHE A 35 -12.85 23.78 2.87
C PHE A 35 -13.61 22.51 2.50
N ALA A 36 -14.94 22.56 2.39
CA ALA A 36 -15.74 21.43 1.96
C ALA A 36 -15.49 21.08 0.48
N LEU A 37 -15.23 22.04 -0.40
CA LEU A 37 -14.89 21.75 -1.79
C LEU A 37 -13.43 21.29 -1.94
N ALA A 38 -12.51 21.78 -1.12
CA ALA A 38 -11.10 21.40 -1.15
C ALA A 38 -10.82 20.07 -0.42
N PHE A 39 -11.62 19.72 0.60
CA PHE A 39 -11.37 18.60 1.51
C PHE A 39 -12.62 17.73 1.79
N GLY A 40 -13.83 18.18 1.48
CA GLY A 40 -15.10 17.50 1.78
C GLY A 40 -15.49 16.38 0.81
N GLY A 41 -14.55 15.89 -0.02
CA GLY A 41 -14.68 14.59 -0.67
C GLY A 41 -14.42 13.41 0.27
N GLY A 42 -14.10 13.65 1.54
CA GLY A 42 -13.74 12.62 2.53
C GLY A 42 -14.93 12.00 3.24
N GLY A 43 -15.82 11.33 2.49
CA GLY A 43 -16.79 10.40 3.06
C GLY A 43 -16.26 8.97 2.94
N GLY A 44 -15.42 8.52 3.88
CA GLY A 44 -15.10 7.10 4.11
C GLY A 44 -14.76 6.24 2.89
N ASP A 45 -14.27 6.84 1.80
CA ASP A 45 -13.95 6.09 0.59
C ASP A 45 -12.65 5.36 0.86
N GLN A 46 -12.73 4.03 0.89
CA GLN A 46 -11.55 3.18 0.99
C GLN A 46 -10.63 3.57 -0.15
N ILE A 47 -9.47 4.15 0.18
CA ILE A 47 -8.47 4.51 -0.83
C ILE A 47 -8.02 3.20 -1.46
N THR A 48 -8.59 2.88 -2.63
CA THR A 48 -8.24 1.68 -3.38
C THR A 48 -6.98 2.01 -4.17
N ILE A 49 -5.86 1.39 -3.78
CA ILE A 49 -4.59 1.54 -4.49
C ILE A 49 -4.54 0.43 -5.53
N LYS A 50 -4.78 0.79 -6.79
CA LYS A 50 -4.71 -0.16 -7.90
C LYS A 50 -3.29 -0.23 -8.46
N ILE A 51 -2.69 -1.41 -8.37
CA ILE A 51 -1.34 -1.72 -8.85
C ILE A 51 -1.47 -2.71 -9.99
N LEU A 52 -0.89 -2.38 -11.14
CA LEU A 52 -0.75 -3.31 -12.24
C LEU A 52 0.54 -4.10 -12.07
N LEU A 53 0.50 -5.41 -12.28
CA LEU A 53 1.68 -6.28 -12.26
C LEU A 53 1.90 -6.83 -13.66
N PHE A 54 2.98 -6.41 -14.31
CA PHE A 54 3.42 -6.97 -15.58
C PHE A 54 4.58 -7.93 -15.32
N ASP A 55 4.28 -9.23 -15.36
CA ASP A 55 5.24 -10.32 -15.19
C ASP A 55 5.49 -11.01 -16.52
N GLU A 56 6.72 -10.91 -17.05
CA GLU A 56 7.14 -11.60 -18.28
C GLU A 56 7.60 -13.05 -18.03
N ASP A 57 7.81 -13.45 -16.78
CA ASP A 57 8.42 -14.73 -16.38
C ASP A 57 7.40 -15.78 -15.91
N ASP A 58 6.09 -15.47 -15.90
CA ASP A 58 4.99 -16.33 -15.43
C ASP A 58 5.35 -17.02 -14.09
N SER A 59 5.88 -16.22 -13.16
CA SER A 59 6.75 -16.70 -12.09
C SER A 59 6.01 -17.20 -10.85
N LEU A 60 6.67 -18.05 -10.04
CA LEU A 60 6.19 -18.40 -8.69
C LEU A 60 6.11 -17.17 -7.76
N LEU A 61 6.85 -16.10 -8.09
CA LEU A 61 6.88 -14.87 -7.32
C LEU A 61 5.63 -14.04 -7.54
N SER A 62 5.05 -13.99 -8.75
CA SER A 62 3.75 -13.32 -8.97
C SER A 62 2.66 -13.98 -8.15
N ARG A 63 2.59 -15.31 -8.12
CA ARG A 63 1.65 -16.06 -7.25
C ARG A 63 1.87 -15.80 -5.75
N PHE A 64 3.12 -15.63 -5.34
CA PHE A 64 3.45 -15.26 -3.97
C PHE A 64 3.02 -13.83 -3.65
N LEU A 65 3.25 -12.87 -4.55
CA LEU A 65 2.84 -11.48 -4.42
C LEU A 65 1.31 -11.32 -4.47
N GLU A 66 0.61 -12.07 -5.30
CA GLU A 66 -0.86 -12.18 -5.33
C GLU A 66 -1.40 -12.70 -3.99
N GLY A 67 -0.77 -13.76 -3.45
CA GLY A 67 -1.14 -14.31 -2.14
C GLY A 67 -0.85 -13.39 -0.96
N ALA A 68 0.24 -12.60 -1.04
CA ALA A 68 0.58 -11.61 -0.02
C ALA A 68 -0.33 -10.37 -0.09
N GLY A 69 -0.66 -9.90 -1.29
CA GLY A 69 -1.51 -8.73 -1.53
C GLY A 69 -2.96 -8.92 -1.06
N GLY A 70 -3.49 -10.14 -1.09
CA GLY A 70 -4.83 -10.45 -0.60
C GLY A 70 -4.98 -10.49 0.94
N SER A 71 -3.87 -10.40 1.69
CA SER A 71 -3.86 -10.58 3.15
C SER A 71 -3.83 -9.29 3.97
N SER A 72 -3.83 -8.11 3.32
CA SER A 72 -3.70 -6.84 4.03
C SER A 72 -4.97 -6.50 4.81
N GLN A 73 -4.94 -6.85 6.09
CA GLN A 73 -5.88 -6.46 7.16
C GLN A 73 -5.69 -4.97 7.55
N THR A 74 -5.50 -4.10 6.56
CA THR A 74 -5.33 -2.65 6.70
C THR A 74 -6.50 -1.98 5.99
N ASP A 75 -7.03 -0.88 6.51
CA ASP A 75 -8.18 -0.12 5.96
C ASP A 75 -7.96 0.46 4.53
N GLN A 76 -6.94 0.01 3.81
CA GLN A 76 -6.58 0.38 2.44
C GLN A 76 -6.70 -0.87 1.58
N ASN A 77 -7.62 -0.84 0.61
CA ASN A 77 -7.83 -1.96 -0.30
C ASN A 77 -6.74 -1.90 -1.38
N LEU A 78 -5.70 -2.73 -1.25
CA LEU A 78 -4.65 -2.88 -2.27
C LEU A 78 -5.16 -3.84 -3.33
N GLU A 79 -5.38 -3.36 -4.56
CA GLU A 79 -5.80 -4.18 -5.68
C GLU A 79 -4.61 -4.42 -6.60
N VAL A 80 -4.08 -5.65 -6.62
CA VAL A 80 -3.03 -6.06 -7.56
C VAL A 80 -3.69 -6.75 -8.74
N VAL A 81 -3.51 -6.20 -9.94
CA VAL A 81 -4.10 -6.72 -11.18
C VAL A 81 -2.98 -7.19 -12.11
N PRO A 82 -2.88 -8.49 -12.43
CA PRO A 82 -1.93 -8.97 -13.41
C PRO A 82 -2.34 -8.47 -14.81
N VAL A 83 -1.38 -7.92 -15.55
CA VAL A 83 -1.57 -7.38 -16.90
C VAL A 83 -0.40 -7.75 -17.80
N GLY A 84 -0.63 -7.74 -19.11
CA GLY A 84 0.45 -7.82 -20.10
C GLY A 84 1.02 -6.44 -20.43
N GLU A 85 1.60 -6.33 -21.63
CA GLU A 85 2.13 -5.08 -22.19
C GLU A 85 1.07 -3.94 -22.24
N GLU A 86 -0.21 -4.30 -22.33
CA GLU A 86 -1.36 -3.37 -22.26
C GLU A 86 -1.39 -2.53 -20.96
N GLY A 87 -0.69 -2.97 -19.91
CA GLY A 87 -0.53 -2.24 -18.66
C GLY A 87 0.06 -0.84 -18.85
N TYR A 88 0.97 -0.65 -19.81
CA TYR A 88 1.54 0.67 -20.09
C TYR A 88 0.48 1.64 -20.63
N GLU A 89 -0.39 1.17 -21.52
CA GLU A 89 -1.48 2.01 -22.04
C GLU A 89 -2.51 2.32 -20.94
N MET A 90 -2.79 1.38 -20.04
CA MET A 90 -3.65 1.61 -18.87
C MET A 90 -3.06 2.69 -17.94
N MET A 91 -1.74 2.70 -17.77
CA MET A 91 -1.03 3.73 -17.01
C MET A 91 -1.13 5.11 -17.68
N GLU A 92 -1.03 5.19 -19.00
CA GLU A 92 -1.22 6.44 -19.75
C GLU A 92 -2.65 6.99 -19.65
N ARG A 93 -3.64 6.11 -19.63
CA ARG A 93 -5.05 6.46 -19.42
C ARG A 93 -5.39 6.80 -17.96
N GLY A 94 -4.45 6.58 -17.03
CA GLY A 94 -4.61 6.84 -15.61
C GLY A 94 -5.53 5.84 -14.89
N GLU A 95 -5.63 4.60 -15.38
CA GLU A 95 -6.52 3.55 -14.85
C GLU A 95 -5.95 2.80 -13.63
N ALA A 96 -4.73 3.13 -13.21
CA ALA A 96 -4.04 2.56 -12.06
C ALA A 96 -3.02 3.55 -11.47
N SER A 97 -2.62 3.34 -10.22
CA SER A 97 -1.66 4.21 -9.51
C SER A 97 -0.21 3.91 -9.90
N ALA A 98 0.12 2.63 -10.09
CA ALA A 98 1.47 2.21 -10.46
C ALA A 98 1.43 0.90 -11.24
N LEU A 99 2.43 0.70 -12.09
CA LEU A 99 2.71 -0.55 -12.77
C LEU A 99 4.07 -1.05 -12.27
N ILE A 100 4.10 -2.27 -11.75
CA ILE A 100 5.31 -2.99 -11.39
C ILE A 100 5.64 -3.91 -12.56
N HIS A 101 6.81 -3.74 -13.16
CA HIS A 101 7.31 -4.55 -14.25
C HIS A 101 8.44 -5.45 -13.75
N LEU A 102 8.22 -6.76 -13.90
CA LEU A 102 9.22 -7.80 -13.67
C LEU A 102 9.77 -8.23 -15.04
N PRO A 103 11.03 -7.88 -15.37
CA PRO A 103 11.61 -8.17 -16.68
C PRO A 103 11.83 -9.67 -16.85
N GLN A 104 11.91 -10.11 -18.11
CA GLN A 104 12.25 -11.50 -18.44
C GLN A 104 13.59 -11.91 -17.79
N GLY A 105 13.61 -13.10 -17.19
CA GLY A 105 14.76 -13.67 -16.49
C GLY A 105 14.91 -13.24 -15.04
N PHE A 106 14.03 -12.36 -14.52
CA PHE A 106 14.05 -11.91 -13.13
C PHE A 106 14.09 -13.07 -12.14
N THR A 107 13.26 -14.10 -12.35
CA THR A 107 13.18 -15.24 -11.43
C THR A 107 14.47 -16.04 -11.42
N THR A 108 15.03 -16.31 -12.60
CA THR A 108 16.30 -17.01 -12.74
C THR A 108 17.45 -16.22 -12.11
N ASP A 109 17.55 -14.94 -12.41
CA ASP A 109 18.57 -14.06 -11.83
C ASP A 109 18.44 -13.97 -10.30
N PHE A 110 17.21 -13.90 -9.79
CA PHE A 110 16.95 -13.89 -8.36
C PHE A 110 17.39 -15.19 -7.66
N LEU A 111 17.09 -16.34 -8.28
CA LEU A 111 17.48 -17.66 -7.76
C LEU A 111 19.00 -17.87 -7.83
N ASP A 112 19.64 -17.43 -8.90
CA ASP A 112 21.09 -17.53 -9.10
C ASP A 112 21.87 -16.47 -8.29
N GLY A 113 21.16 -15.50 -7.67
CA GLY A 113 21.76 -14.44 -6.86
C GLY A 113 22.46 -13.36 -7.68
N THR A 114 22.09 -13.24 -8.96
CA THR A 114 22.55 -12.21 -9.89
C THR A 114 21.81 -10.89 -9.61
N PRO A 115 22.47 -9.73 -9.68
CA PRO A 115 21.79 -8.44 -9.53
C PRO A 115 20.70 -8.26 -10.59
N THR A 116 19.46 -8.09 -10.14
CA THR A 116 18.28 -7.84 -10.99
C THR A 116 17.51 -6.62 -10.50
N THR A 117 16.65 -6.05 -11.33
CA THR A 117 15.91 -4.80 -11.08
C THR A 117 14.41 -5.01 -11.21
N ILE A 118 13.65 -4.31 -10.37
CA ILE A 118 12.19 -4.21 -10.47
C ILE A 118 11.89 -2.79 -10.93
N ASP A 119 11.15 -2.66 -12.02
CA ASP A 119 10.79 -1.35 -12.56
C ASP A 119 9.42 -0.93 -12.04
N VAL A 120 9.33 0.31 -11.56
CA VAL A 120 8.09 0.90 -11.04
C VAL A 120 7.72 2.11 -11.88
N VAL A 121 6.67 1.95 -12.70
CA VAL A 121 6.11 3.02 -13.52
C VAL A 121 5.01 3.70 -12.73
N LYS A 122 5.17 5.00 -12.49
CA LYS A 122 4.25 5.82 -11.68
C LYS A 122 3.24 6.51 -12.57
N ASN A 123 1.97 6.55 -12.16
CA ASN A 123 0.97 7.35 -12.84
C ASN A 123 1.23 8.86 -12.59
N PRO A 124 1.51 9.66 -13.64
CA PRO A 124 1.79 11.09 -13.47
C PRO A 124 0.54 11.91 -13.06
N SER A 125 -0.65 11.35 -13.26
CA SER A 125 -1.92 11.99 -12.90
C SER A 125 -2.21 11.94 -11.40
N GLU A 126 -1.51 11.08 -10.66
CA GLU A 126 -1.66 10.93 -9.21
C GLU A 126 -0.38 11.38 -8.46
N ARG A 127 -0.55 12.15 -7.39
CA ARG A 127 0.60 12.70 -6.64
C ARG A 127 1.02 11.89 -5.43
N PHE A 128 0.11 11.12 -4.85
CA PHE A 128 0.30 10.48 -3.54
C PHE A 128 0.40 8.95 -3.62
N LEU A 129 -0.62 8.28 -4.17
CA LEU A 129 -0.65 6.81 -4.22
C LEU A 129 0.54 6.18 -4.96
N PRO A 130 1.02 6.71 -6.11
CA PRO A 130 2.18 6.13 -6.79
C PRO A 130 3.46 6.23 -5.95
N LYS A 131 3.56 7.21 -5.05
CA LYS A 131 4.70 7.32 -4.12
C LYS A 131 4.66 6.27 -3.02
N ILE A 132 3.46 5.92 -2.55
CA ILE A 132 3.29 4.84 -1.56
C ILE A 132 3.74 3.52 -2.17
N VAL A 133 3.32 3.24 -3.41
CA VAL A 133 3.71 2.02 -4.12
C VAL A 133 5.22 1.97 -4.36
N ASP A 134 5.82 3.07 -4.78
CA ASP A 134 7.28 3.18 -5.00
C ASP A 134 8.09 2.93 -3.72
N GLU A 135 7.68 3.51 -2.60
CA GLU A 135 8.37 3.30 -1.33
C GLU A 135 8.17 1.86 -0.83
N GLY A 136 6.96 1.32 -0.99
CA GLY A 136 6.65 -0.08 -0.70
C GLY A 136 7.50 -1.04 -1.54
N ALA A 137 7.63 -0.78 -2.84
CA ALA A 137 8.46 -1.56 -3.77
C ALA A 137 9.95 -1.45 -3.42
N ARG A 138 10.44 -0.27 -3.00
CA ARG A 138 11.82 -0.08 -2.52
C ARG A 138 12.10 -0.92 -1.27
N ILE A 139 11.18 -0.91 -0.30
CA ILE A 139 11.29 -1.72 0.92
C ILE A 139 11.26 -3.21 0.55
N GLY A 140 10.35 -3.61 -0.33
CA GLY A 140 10.25 -4.97 -0.86
C GLY A 140 11.54 -5.42 -1.55
N ALA A 141 12.13 -4.58 -2.40
CA ALA A 141 13.39 -4.86 -3.10
C ALA A 141 14.56 -5.04 -2.12
N VAL A 142 14.65 -4.21 -1.07
CA VAL A 142 15.64 -4.38 -0.01
C VAL A 142 15.40 -5.70 0.73
N GLY A 143 14.16 -6.00 1.09
CA GLY A 143 13.79 -7.25 1.75
C GLY A 143 14.14 -8.49 0.91
N LEU A 144 13.81 -8.49 -0.38
CA LEU A 144 14.16 -9.54 -1.32
C LEU A 144 15.69 -9.67 -1.49
N SER A 145 16.43 -8.55 -1.52
CA SER A 145 17.89 -8.56 -1.60
C SER A 145 18.53 -9.20 -0.37
N GLU A 146 18.05 -8.87 0.84
CA GLU A 146 18.54 -9.50 2.07
C GLU A 146 18.11 -10.97 2.17
N ALA A 147 16.89 -11.30 1.76
CA ALA A 147 16.43 -12.69 1.70
C ALA A 147 17.30 -13.50 0.73
N SER A 148 17.58 -12.99 -0.47
CA SER A 148 18.47 -13.64 -1.44
C SER A 148 19.88 -13.82 -0.87
N ARG A 149 20.41 -12.83 -0.14
CA ARG A 149 21.71 -12.97 0.55
C ARG A 149 21.70 -14.07 1.60
N VAL A 150 20.67 -14.11 2.45
CA VAL A 150 20.57 -15.10 3.53
C VAL A 150 20.36 -16.50 2.96
N PHE A 151 19.51 -16.67 1.95
CA PHE A 151 19.10 -17.96 1.39
C PHE A 151 19.83 -18.35 0.09
N ARG A 152 20.97 -17.71 -0.22
CA ARG A 152 21.70 -17.92 -1.49
C ARG A 152 21.94 -19.39 -1.85
N GLY A 153 22.31 -20.22 -0.87
CA GLY A 153 22.59 -21.64 -1.10
C GLY A 153 21.33 -22.44 -1.44
N GLU A 154 20.22 -22.15 -0.76
CA GLU A 154 18.93 -22.81 -0.97
C GLU A 154 18.29 -22.35 -2.27
N LEU A 155 18.39 -21.06 -2.61
CA LEU A 155 17.89 -20.51 -3.86
C LEU A 155 18.64 -21.08 -5.08
N ALA A 156 19.97 -21.21 -5.00
CA ALA A 156 20.74 -21.87 -6.06
C ALA A 156 20.30 -23.32 -6.26
N GLN A 157 20.09 -24.06 -5.16
CA GLN A 157 19.60 -25.44 -5.20
C GLN A 157 18.18 -25.54 -5.78
N MET A 158 17.29 -24.57 -5.48
CA MET A 158 15.97 -24.47 -6.10
C MET A 158 16.07 -24.17 -7.61
N GLY A 159 16.97 -23.27 -8.00
CA GLY A 159 17.25 -22.98 -9.42
C GLY A 159 17.76 -24.20 -10.18
N ASP A 160 18.60 -25.03 -9.55
CA ASP A 160 19.06 -26.29 -10.12
C ASP A 160 17.90 -27.27 -10.31
N PHE A 161 17.02 -27.43 -9.32
CA PHE A 161 15.83 -28.29 -9.43
C PHE A 161 14.82 -27.78 -10.48
N ALA A 162 14.70 -26.47 -10.66
CA ALA A 162 13.81 -25.89 -11.68
C ALA A 162 14.34 -26.12 -13.10
N ARG A 163 15.67 -26.22 -13.27
CA ARG A 163 16.33 -26.50 -14.55
C ARG A 163 16.41 -28.00 -14.88
N GLU A 164 16.32 -28.87 -13.88
CA GLU A 164 16.39 -30.33 -14.06
C GLU A 164 15.00 -30.91 -14.36
N GLU A 165 14.84 -31.62 -15.48
CA GLU A 165 13.55 -32.25 -15.85
C GLU A 165 13.21 -33.49 -14.99
N SER A 166 14.18 -34.00 -14.21
CA SER A 166 14.01 -35.16 -13.35
C SER A 166 13.54 -34.77 -11.95
N PHE A 167 12.72 -35.61 -11.34
CA PHE A 167 12.35 -35.46 -9.93
C PHE A 167 13.60 -35.38 -9.04
N PRO A 168 13.70 -34.37 -8.16
CA PRO A 168 14.83 -34.23 -7.25
C PRO A 168 15.00 -35.46 -6.36
N ALA A 169 16.26 -35.84 -6.09
CA ALA A 169 16.53 -36.92 -5.15
C ALA A 169 16.03 -36.56 -3.73
N ASP A 170 15.44 -37.51 -3.02
CA ASP A 170 14.90 -37.31 -1.65
C ASP A 170 15.93 -36.68 -0.71
N LEU A 171 17.21 -37.06 -0.84
CA LEU A 171 18.30 -36.50 -0.05
C LEU A 171 18.53 -35.00 -0.33
N ALA A 172 18.36 -34.57 -1.57
CA ALA A 172 18.51 -33.19 -1.98
C ALA A 172 17.35 -32.33 -1.43
N VAL A 173 16.12 -32.85 -1.48
CA VAL A 173 14.94 -32.22 -0.86
C VAL A 173 15.07 -32.12 0.66
N ALA A 174 15.56 -33.18 1.32
CA ALA A 174 15.81 -33.19 2.75
C ALA A 174 16.91 -32.17 3.14
N GLY A 175 17.96 -32.07 2.33
CA GLY A 175 19.03 -31.08 2.48
C GLY A 175 18.50 -29.65 2.39
N LEU A 176 17.73 -29.34 1.34
CA LEU A 176 17.08 -28.04 1.16
C LEU A 176 16.19 -27.68 2.35
N SER A 177 15.31 -28.61 2.75
CA SER A 177 14.38 -28.41 3.86
C SER A 177 15.11 -28.16 5.19
N SER A 178 16.18 -28.92 5.46
CA SER A 178 17.01 -28.73 6.65
C SER A 178 17.74 -27.39 6.62
N GLY A 179 18.28 -26.99 5.47
CA GLY A 179 18.94 -25.70 5.26
C GLY A 179 18.03 -24.51 5.55
N VAL A 180 16.84 -24.51 4.94
CA VAL A 180 15.81 -23.49 5.18
C VAL A 180 15.43 -23.43 6.66
N ASN A 181 15.12 -24.58 7.28
CA ASN A 181 14.75 -24.65 8.69
C ASN A 181 15.85 -24.14 9.63
N ASN A 182 17.12 -24.46 9.35
CA ASN A 182 18.24 -23.98 10.16
C ASN A 182 18.43 -22.47 10.02
N LYS A 183 18.25 -21.90 8.82
CA LYS A 183 18.29 -20.45 8.61
C LYS A 183 17.14 -19.73 9.28
N LEU A 184 15.92 -20.26 9.19
CA LEU A 184 14.76 -19.72 9.88
C LEU A 184 14.95 -19.70 11.40
N LYS A 185 15.44 -20.79 11.99
CA LYS A 185 15.79 -20.84 13.42
C LYS A 185 16.89 -19.84 13.79
N GLY A 186 17.86 -19.63 12.89
CA GLY A 186 18.90 -18.62 13.05
C GLY A 186 18.30 -17.21 13.09
N LEU A 187 17.36 -16.92 12.19
CA LEU A 187 16.65 -15.64 12.10
C LEU A 187 15.69 -15.41 13.26
N GLU A 188 15.09 -16.46 13.82
CA GLU A 188 14.15 -16.37 14.95
C GLU A 188 14.75 -15.57 16.12
N ARG A 189 16.03 -15.79 16.42
CA ARG A 189 16.76 -15.05 17.47
C ARG A 189 16.88 -13.55 17.21
N PHE A 190 16.86 -13.13 15.95
CA PHE A 190 17.02 -11.73 15.54
C PHE A 190 15.67 -11.04 15.27
N LEU A 191 14.66 -11.80 14.83
CA LEU A 191 13.34 -11.29 14.49
C LEU A 191 12.37 -11.33 15.69
N PHE A 192 12.58 -12.25 16.64
CA PHE A 192 11.69 -12.45 17.78
C PHE A 192 12.41 -12.40 19.14
N PRO A 193 11.83 -11.71 20.15
CA PRO A 193 10.62 -10.89 20.05
C PRO A 193 10.86 -9.59 19.24
N PRO A 194 9.84 -9.06 18.55
CA PRO A 194 9.98 -7.81 17.82
C PRO A 194 10.30 -6.67 18.80
N VAL A 195 11.31 -5.87 18.48
CA VAL A 195 11.73 -4.72 19.31
C VAL A 195 10.74 -3.56 19.19
N VAL A 196 10.03 -3.46 18.07
CA VAL A 196 9.06 -2.41 17.78
C VAL A 196 7.73 -3.04 17.38
N THR A 197 6.65 -2.63 18.06
CA THR A 197 5.27 -3.04 17.76
C THR A 197 4.47 -1.83 17.31
N LEU A 198 3.71 -1.99 16.23
CA LEU A 198 2.79 -0.96 15.74
C LEU A 198 1.44 -1.10 16.46
N GLU A 199 1.03 -0.05 17.16
CA GLU A 199 -0.31 0.06 17.74
C GLU A 199 -1.10 1.12 16.96
N SER A 200 -2.17 0.69 16.29
CA SER A 200 -3.04 1.58 15.50
C SER A 200 -4.14 2.13 16.39
N VAL A 201 -4.07 3.41 16.75
CA VAL A 201 -5.11 4.10 17.51
C VAL A 201 -5.94 4.96 16.57
N SER A 202 -7.20 4.57 16.32
CA SER A 202 -8.16 5.38 15.58
C SER A 202 -8.96 6.27 16.54
N LEU A 203 -8.85 7.59 16.36
CA LEU A 203 -9.71 8.55 17.06
C LEU A 203 -11.07 8.60 16.35
N ARG A 204 -12.06 7.88 16.88
CA ARG A 204 -13.47 8.13 16.50
C ARG A 204 -13.86 9.53 16.99
N PRO A 205 -14.40 10.42 16.13
CA PRO A 205 -15.00 11.65 16.61
C PRO A 205 -16.21 11.32 17.49
N GLU A 206 -16.20 11.76 18.74
CA GLU A 206 -17.37 11.71 19.64
C GLU A 206 -18.51 12.53 19.01
N GLY A 207 -19.45 11.88 18.33
CA GLY A 207 -20.56 12.57 17.68
C GLY A 207 -21.71 11.68 17.22
N ASP A 208 -21.44 10.46 16.76
CA ASP A 208 -22.51 9.60 16.23
C ASP A 208 -23.11 8.75 17.35
N LYS A 209 -24.01 9.37 18.11
CA LYS A 209 -25.03 8.63 18.84
C LYS A 209 -26.01 8.05 17.83
N GLU A 210 -26.11 6.73 17.87
CA GLU A 210 -27.15 5.91 17.27
C GLU A 210 -28.55 6.55 17.40
N GLU A 211 -29.26 6.65 16.27
CA GLU A 211 -30.73 6.60 16.21
C GLU A 211 -31.14 5.47 15.25
#